data_AF-A0A2P6JLK9-F1
#
_entry.id   AF-A0A2P6JLK9-F1
#
_cell.length_a   1.000
_cell.length_b   1.000
_cell.length_c   1.000
_cell.angle_alpha   90.00
_cell.angle_beta   90.00
_cell.angle_gamma   90.00
#
_symmetry.space_group_name_H-M   'P 1'
#
loop_
_entity.id
_entity.type
_entity.pdbx_description
1 polymer ?
#
loop_
_entity_poly.entity_id
_entity_poly.type
_entity_poly.pdbx_seq_one_letter_code
_entity_poly.pdbx_strand_id
1 'polypeptide(L)'
;MGAAPQSLPHEEFMPPDRYAARQDRPEQLLLQIDSYRMTVASESRQGSSGRSQESSLWLFVEGRSLLRGGALRSVRIGFIDGAGSLPPARHDQQAQTLTLYYPLSYLQALTGLLEGPGPHFVQARFYGNGTVWADIHAGPVSVP
;
A
#
# COMPACT_ATOMS: atom_id res chain seq x y z
N MET A 1 0.44 37.51 1.89
CA MET A 1 1.50 36.47 1.82
C MET A 1 0.82 35.14 2.03
N GLY A 2 0.53 34.40 0.96
CA GLY A 2 -0.02 33.05 1.08
C GLY A 2 1.08 32.11 1.56
N ALA A 3 0.83 31.33 2.61
CA ALA A 3 1.73 30.26 3.00
C ALA A 3 1.99 29.37 1.78
N ALA A 4 3.27 29.10 1.48
CA ALA A 4 3.60 28.08 0.49
C ALA A 4 2.88 26.78 0.89
N PRO A 5 2.27 26.04 -0.05
CA PRO A 5 1.67 24.76 0.27
C PRO A 5 2.76 23.91 0.94
N GLN A 6 2.53 23.54 2.20
CA GLN A 6 3.44 22.65 2.92
C GLN A 6 3.45 21.33 2.16
N SER A 7 4.61 20.98 1.59
CA SER A 7 4.82 19.69 0.97
C SER A 7 4.48 18.59 1.97
N LEU A 8 3.71 17.61 1.53
CA LEU A 8 3.38 16.48 2.39
C LEU A 8 4.61 15.57 2.51
N PRO A 9 4.84 14.90 3.67
CA PRO A 9 5.93 13.95 3.79
C PRO A 9 5.90 12.92 2.65
N HIS A 10 7.05 12.55 2.10
CA HIS A 10 7.21 11.55 1.03
C HIS A 10 6.50 11.92 -0.28
N GLU A 11 6.31 13.21 -0.55
CA GLU A 11 5.76 13.70 -1.81
C GLU A 11 6.69 13.47 -3.01
N GLU A 12 8.00 13.45 -2.79
CA GLU A 12 9.04 13.19 -3.80
C GLU A 12 8.95 11.80 -4.44
N PHE A 13 8.28 10.84 -3.79
CA PHE A 13 8.05 9.49 -4.31
C PHE A 13 6.79 9.41 -5.21
N MET A 14 5.97 10.46 -5.25
CA MET A 14 4.79 10.45 -6.09
C MET A 14 5.15 10.70 -7.55
N PRO A 15 4.55 9.97 -8.50
CA PRO A 15 4.70 10.29 -9.92
C PRO A 15 4.05 11.65 -10.23
N PRO A 16 4.37 12.28 -11.37
CA PRO A 16 3.70 13.50 -11.83
C PRO A 16 2.17 13.35 -11.86
N ASP A 17 1.43 14.38 -11.44
CA ASP A 17 -0.03 14.40 -11.48
C ASP A 17 -0.57 14.74 -12.87
N ARG A 18 -0.46 13.78 -13.79
CA ARG A 18 -0.80 13.97 -15.21
C ARG A 18 -2.25 14.35 -15.47
N TYR A 19 -3.16 14.03 -14.55
CA TYR A 19 -4.59 14.25 -14.71
C TYR A 19 -5.13 15.38 -13.83
N ALA A 20 -4.24 16.13 -13.15
CA ALA A 20 -4.61 17.15 -12.17
C ALA A 20 -5.64 16.63 -11.16
N ALA A 21 -5.47 15.38 -10.71
CA ALA A 21 -6.40 14.69 -9.82
C ALA A 21 -6.17 15.03 -8.34
N ARG A 22 -5.03 15.66 -8.00
CA ARG A 22 -4.61 15.96 -6.63
C ARG A 22 -4.96 17.41 -6.25
N GLN A 23 -6.24 17.77 -6.40
CA GLN A 23 -6.68 19.17 -6.25
C GLN A 23 -6.91 19.61 -4.80
N ASP A 24 -7.17 18.65 -3.91
CA ASP A 24 -7.38 18.87 -2.48
C ASP A 24 -6.26 18.26 -1.63
N ARG A 25 -6.20 18.64 -0.35
CA ARG A 25 -5.26 18.04 0.60
C ARG A 25 -5.77 16.65 0.99
N PRO A 26 -5.06 15.57 0.65
CA PRO A 26 -5.52 14.21 0.93
C PRO A 26 -5.43 13.86 2.40
N GLU A 27 -6.23 12.88 2.83
CA GLU A 27 -5.91 12.08 4.00
C GLU A 27 -4.69 11.21 3.65
N GLN A 28 -3.59 11.40 4.38
CA GLN A 28 -2.37 10.64 4.17
C GLN A 28 -2.17 9.59 5.26
N LEU A 29 -1.79 8.39 4.83
CA LEU A 29 -1.23 7.34 5.68
C LEU A 29 0.23 7.12 5.29
N LEU A 30 1.08 6.93 6.29
CA LEU A 30 2.51 6.71 6.09
C LEU A 30 3.04 5.79 7.20
N LEU A 31 3.54 4.63 6.80
CA LEU A 31 4.08 3.61 7.69
C LEU A 31 5.55 3.36 7.35
N GLN A 32 6.44 3.43 8.34
CA GLN A 32 7.77 2.85 8.22
C GLN A 32 7.68 1.36 8.53
N ILE A 33 8.16 0.52 7.62
CA ILE A 33 8.11 -0.94 7.73
C ILE A 33 9.18 -1.40 8.72
N ASP A 34 8.77 -2.17 9.73
CA ASP A 34 9.68 -2.81 10.67
C ASP A 34 9.89 -4.29 10.33
N SER A 35 8.84 -4.98 9.85
CA SER A 35 8.91 -6.38 9.45
C SER A 35 7.84 -6.75 8.42
N TYR A 36 8.05 -7.87 7.71
CA TYR A 36 7.04 -8.44 6.84
C TYR A 36 7.05 -9.97 6.91
N ARG A 37 5.94 -10.58 6.50
CA ARG A 37 5.82 -12.02 6.26
C ARG A 37 4.98 -12.28 5.02
N MET A 38 5.30 -13.35 4.30
CA MET A 38 4.56 -13.76 3.12
C MET A 38 3.81 -15.06 3.39
N THR A 39 2.56 -15.14 2.93
CA THR A 39 1.75 -16.35 2.95
C THR A 39 1.49 -16.80 1.52
N VAL A 40 1.94 -18.00 1.20
CA VAL A 40 1.59 -18.75 -0.01
C VAL A 40 0.54 -19.77 0.40
N ALA A 41 -0.66 -19.71 -0.17
CA ALA A 41 -1.77 -20.56 0.25
C ALA A 41 -2.47 -21.20 -0.95
N SER A 42 -2.99 -22.41 -0.74
CA SER A 42 -3.97 -23.05 -1.61
C SER A 42 -5.14 -23.54 -0.76
N GLU A 43 -6.35 -23.29 -1.23
CA GLU A 43 -7.59 -23.72 -0.61
C GLU A 43 -8.34 -24.65 -1.56
N SER A 44 -8.72 -25.83 -1.07
CA SER A 44 -9.58 -26.77 -1.80
C SER A 44 -10.92 -26.85 -1.10
N ARG A 45 -12.00 -26.46 -1.78
CA ARG A 45 -13.37 -26.51 -1.24
C ARG A 45 -14.15 -27.63 -1.90
N GLN A 46 -14.85 -28.42 -1.09
CA GLN A 46 -15.84 -29.38 -1.58
C GLN A 46 -17.18 -28.66 -1.74
N GLY A 47 -17.63 -28.48 -2.97
CA GLY A 47 -18.95 -27.94 -3.31
C GLY A 47 -19.91 -29.02 -3.79
N SER A 48 -21.17 -28.63 -4.03
CA SER A 48 -22.21 -29.51 -4.58
C SER A 48 -21.93 -29.98 -6.01
N SER A 49 -21.14 -29.21 -6.78
CA SER A 49 -20.76 -29.51 -8.17
C SER A 49 -19.38 -30.16 -8.32
N GLY A 50 -18.66 -30.41 -7.22
CA GLY A 50 -17.30 -30.98 -7.24
C GLY A 50 -16.32 -30.23 -6.34
N ARG A 51 -15.03 -30.46 -6.57
CA ARG A 51 -13.94 -29.82 -5.84
C ARG A 51 -13.43 -28.61 -6.61
N SER A 52 -13.41 -27.44 -5.98
CA SER A 52 -12.71 -26.25 -6.50
C SER A 52 -11.40 -26.04 -5.76
N GLN A 53 -10.40 -25.52 -6.46
CA GLN A 53 -9.12 -25.15 -5.87
C GLN A 53 -8.81 -23.68 -6.21
N GLU A 54 -8.46 -22.91 -5.19
CA GLU A 54 -8.04 -21.52 -5.30
C GLU A 54 -6.64 -21.38 -4.70
N SER A 55 -5.80 -20.53 -5.30
CA SER A 55 -4.48 -20.20 -4.76
C SER A 55 -4.42 -18.70 -4.47
N SER A 56 -3.71 -18.32 -3.42
CA SER A 56 -3.54 -16.91 -3.06
C SER A 56 -2.14 -16.63 -2.52
N LEU A 57 -1.71 -15.39 -2.73
CA LEU A 57 -0.44 -14.89 -2.25
C LEU A 57 -0.68 -13.56 -1.53
N TRP A 58 -0.23 -13.49 -0.29
CA TRP A 58 -0.40 -12.32 0.57
C TRP A 58 0.92 -11.94 1.22
N LEU A 59 1.23 -10.66 1.22
CA LEU A 59 2.31 -10.08 2.00
C LEU A 59 1.69 -9.24 3.14
N PHE A 60 2.14 -9.51 4.36
CA PHE A 60 1.71 -8.82 5.57
C PHE A 60 2.88 -8.02 6.10
N VAL A 61 2.66 -6.74 6.32
CA VAL A 61 3.66 -5.77 6.74
C VAL A 61 3.22 -5.18 8.07
N GLU A 62 4.14 -5.11 9.02
CA GLU A 62 3.95 -4.44 10.31
C GLU A 62 4.96 -3.30 10.43
N GLY A 63 4.57 -2.24 11.12
CA GLY A 63 5.45 -1.08 11.25
C GLY A 63 4.93 0.00 12.17
N ARG A 64 5.53 1.19 12.03
CA ARG A 64 5.20 2.37 12.83
C ARG A 64 4.67 3.49 11.95
N SER A 65 3.49 4.00 12.29
CA SER A 65 2.93 5.19 11.64
C SER A 65 3.82 6.40 11.91
N LEU A 66 4.09 7.18 10.87
CA LEU A 66 4.90 8.40 10.96
C LEU A 66 4.05 9.68 11.08
N LEU A 67 2.73 9.59 10.89
CA LEU A 67 1.84 10.74 10.94
C LEU A 67 1.07 10.80 12.25
N ARG A 68 0.98 12.00 12.84
CA ARG A 68 0.22 12.22 14.09
C ARG A 68 -1.27 11.97 13.84
N GLY A 69 -1.90 11.20 14.74
CA GLY A 69 -3.33 10.92 14.69
C GLY A 69 -3.74 9.78 13.75
N GLY A 70 -2.84 9.32 12.87
CA GLY A 70 -3.07 8.16 12.01
C GLY A 70 -2.59 6.89 12.69
N ALA A 71 -3.53 6.04 13.15
CA ALA A 71 -3.18 4.78 13.77
C ALA A 71 -3.06 3.67 12.73
N LEU A 72 -2.21 3.84 11.70
CA LEU A 72 -1.87 2.73 10.80
C LEU A 72 -0.84 1.83 11.51
N ARG A 73 -1.15 0.54 11.65
CA ARG A 73 -0.26 -0.44 12.30
C ARG A 73 0.26 -1.49 11.34
N SER A 74 -0.61 -1.96 10.44
CA SER A 74 -0.28 -3.02 9.51
C SER A 74 -0.75 -2.73 8.09
N VAL A 75 -0.12 -3.37 7.12
CA VAL A 75 -0.52 -3.35 5.71
C VAL A 75 -0.64 -4.79 5.22
N ARG A 76 -1.70 -5.07 4.45
CA ARG A 76 -1.90 -6.33 3.74
C ARG A 76 -1.85 -6.07 2.26
N ILE A 77 -1.07 -6.86 1.54
CA ILE A 77 -0.87 -6.73 0.10
C ILE A 77 -1.27 -8.05 -0.54
N GLY A 78 -2.34 -8.03 -1.31
CA GLY A 78 -2.79 -9.17 -2.10
C GLY A 78 -2.21 -9.12 -3.51
N PHE A 79 -1.69 -10.25 -4.00
CA PHE A 79 -1.26 -10.37 -5.39
C PHE A 79 -2.32 -11.08 -6.21
N ILE A 80 -2.76 -10.43 -7.28
CA ILE A 80 -3.83 -10.94 -8.15
C ILE A 80 -3.23 -11.26 -9.52
N ASP A 81 -3.54 -12.45 -10.02
CA ASP A 81 -3.23 -12.87 -11.38
C ASP A 81 -4.43 -12.62 -12.32
N GLY A 82 -4.15 -12.37 -13.60
CA GLY A 82 -5.16 -12.19 -14.63
C GLY A 82 -5.37 -10.75 -15.13
N ALA A 83 -6.22 -10.64 -16.14
CA ALA A 83 -6.59 -9.38 -16.77
C ALA A 83 -7.80 -8.76 -16.07
N GLY A 84 -7.66 -7.55 -15.54
CA GLY A 84 -8.74 -6.82 -14.88
C GLY A 84 -8.24 -5.61 -14.11
N SER A 85 -9.17 -4.77 -13.67
CA SER A 85 -8.84 -3.71 -12.72
C SER A 85 -8.62 -4.30 -11.33
N LEU A 86 -7.60 -3.81 -10.64
CA LEU A 86 -7.36 -4.13 -9.24
C LEU A 86 -8.28 -3.27 -8.35
N PRO A 87 -8.73 -3.79 -7.19
CA PRO A 87 -9.41 -2.95 -6.22
C PRO A 87 -8.51 -1.80 -5.75
N PRO A 88 -9.05 -0.60 -5.51
CA PRO A 88 -8.27 0.49 -4.93
C PRO A 88 -7.82 0.14 -3.51
N ALA A 89 -6.78 0.83 -3.03
CA ALA A 89 -6.35 0.72 -1.64
C ALA A 89 -7.49 1.08 -0.67
N ARG A 90 -7.56 0.39 0.47
CA ARG A 90 -8.61 0.60 1.48
C ARG A 90 -8.03 0.61 2.88
N HIS A 91 -8.41 1.60 3.68
CA HIS A 91 -8.03 1.70 5.08
C HIS A 91 -9.20 1.25 5.97
N ASP A 92 -8.95 0.25 6.81
CA ASP A 92 -9.83 -0.11 7.92
C ASP A 92 -9.32 0.61 9.18
N GLN A 93 -10.02 1.67 9.58
CA GLN A 93 -9.65 2.47 10.75
C GLN A 93 -9.80 1.71 12.07
N GLN A 94 -10.74 0.77 12.16
CA GLN A 94 -10.96 -0.03 13.37
C GLN A 94 -9.86 -1.07 13.55
N ALA A 95 -9.51 -1.78 12.47
CA ALA A 95 -8.42 -2.76 12.45
C ALA A 95 -7.04 -2.11 12.27
N GLN A 96 -6.97 -0.80 12.03
CA GLN A 96 -5.72 -0.06 11.85
C GLN A 96 -4.85 -0.67 10.72
N THR A 97 -5.54 -1.11 9.66
CA THR A 97 -4.97 -1.92 8.59
C THR A 97 -5.24 -1.28 7.22
N LEU A 98 -4.19 -1.09 6.43
CA LEU A 98 -4.30 -0.71 5.02
C LEU A 98 -4.24 -1.97 4.14
N THR A 99 -5.14 -2.11 3.19
CA THR A 99 -5.11 -3.20 2.21
C THR A 99 -4.78 -2.65 0.82
N LEU A 100 -3.77 -3.23 0.18
CA LEU A 100 -3.29 -2.93 -1.17
C LEU A 100 -3.43 -4.16 -2.07
N TYR A 101 -3.52 -3.94 -3.37
CA TYR A 101 -3.51 -5.01 -4.36
C TYR A 101 -2.51 -4.67 -5.48
N TYR A 102 -1.69 -5.64 -5.85
CA TYR A 102 -0.76 -5.53 -6.97
C TYR A 102 -0.93 -6.70 -7.94
N PRO A 103 -0.56 -6.53 -9.22
CA PRO A 103 -0.44 -7.65 -10.14
C PRO A 103 0.59 -8.65 -9.62
N LEU A 104 0.37 -9.95 -9.84
CA LEU A 104 1.32 -10.99 -9.44
C LEU A 104 2.74 -10.77 -10.02
N SER A 105 2.84 -10.16 -11.21
CA SER A 105 4.12 -9.82 -11.85
C SER A 105 4.99 -8.85 -11.04
N TYR A 106 4.43 -8.14 -10.06
CA TYR A 106 5.18 -7.20 -9.22
C TYR A 106 5.81 -7.85 -7.99
N LEU A 107 5.51 -9.12 -7.72
CA LEU A 107 6.02 -9.83 -6.55
C LEU A 107 7.55 -9.77 -6.42
N GLN A 108 8.26 -10.05 -7.52
CA GLN A 108 9.72 -10.07 -7.52
C GLN A 108 10.31 -8.67 -7.31
N ALA A 109 9.69 -7.65 -7.90
CA ALA A 109 10.11 -6.26 -7.69
C ALA A 109 9.90 -5.82 -6.24
N LEU A 110 8.76 -6.19 -5.63
CA LEU A 110 8.46 -5.80 -4.25
C LEU A 110 9.32 -6.54 -3.23
N THR A 111 9.53 -7.84 -3.41
CA THR A 111 10.42 -8.63 -2.52
C THR A 111 11.86 -8.14 -2.62
N GLY A 112 12.38 -7.92 -3.83
CA GLY A 112 13.70 -7.33 -4.02
C GLY A 112 13.82 -5.92 -3.43
N LEU A 113 12.75 -5.11 -3.45
CA LEU A 113 12.72 -3.82 -2.77
C LEU A 113 12.87 -3.98 -1.25
N LEU A 114 12.11 -4.89 -0.63
CA LEU A 114 12.10 -5.09 0.82
C LEU A 114 13.34 -5.80 1.39
N GLU A 115 14.05 -6.55 0.54
CA GLU A 115 15.35 -7.14 0.85
C GLU A 115 16.50 -6.14 0.67
N GLY A 116 16.24 -5.00 0.03
CA GLY A 116 17.19 -3.93 -0.21
C GLY A 116 17.62 -3.21 1.08
N PRO A 117 18.71 -2.43 1.02
CA PRO A 117 19.17 -1.65 2.16
C PRO A 117 18.30 -0.41 2.41
N GLY A 118 18.27 0.03 3.67
CA GLY A 118 17.62 1.27 4.09
C GLY A 118 16.23 1.07 4.66
N PRO A 119 15.59 2.15 5.14
CA PRO A 119 14.22 2.07 5.60
C PRO A 119 13.27 1.95 4.39
N HIS A 120 12.20 1.18 4.60
CA HIS A 120 11.13 0.98 3.64
C HIS A 120 9.86 1.60 4.19
N PHE A 121 9.02 2.13 3.30
CA PHE A 121 7.80 2.80 3.69
C PHE A 121 6.62 2.36 2.84
N VAL A 122 5.44 2.38 3.44
CA VAL A 122 4.16 2.34 2.73
C VAL A 122 3.52 3.71 2.83
N GLN A 123 3.13 4.27 1.70
CA GLN A 123 2.36 5.51 1.62
C GLN A 123 0.99 5.25 0.99
N ALA A 124 -0.05 5.90 1.52
CA ALA A 124 -1.34 6.04 0.83
C ALA A 124 -1.89 7.47 0.98
N ARG A 125 -2.56 7.97 -0.07
CA ARG A 125 -3.22 9.28 -0.10
C ARG A 125 -4.63 9.10 -0.65
N PHE A 126 -5.63 9.49 0.14
CA PHE A 126 -7.05 9.45 -0.21
C PHE A 126 -7.54 10.89 -0.43
N TYR A 127 -7.91 11.19 -1.67
CA TYR A 127 -8.41 12.51 -2.08
C TYR A 127 -9.94 12.54 -2.01
N GLY A 128 -10.51 13.71 -1.75
CA GLY A 128 -11.96 13.92 -1.63
C GLY A 128 -12.72 13.64 -2.94
N ASN A 129 -12.04 13.65 -4.08
CA ASN A 129 -12.60 13.28 -5.38
C ASN A 129 -12.63 11.76 -5.65
N GLY A 130 -12.22 10.92 -4.68
CA GLY A 130 -12.17 9.47 -4.80
C GLY A 130 -10.88 8.92 -5.43
N THR A 131 -9.94 9.79 -5.83
CA THR A 131 -8.60 9.35 -6.25
C THR A 131 -7.87 8.76 -5.05
N VAL A 132 -7.25 7.60 -5.24
CA VAL A 132 -6.40 6.96 -4.25
C VAL A 132 -5.05 6.69 -4.87
N TRP A 133 -3.99 7.16 -4.20
CA TRP A 133 -2.62 6.75 -4.52
C TRP A 133 -2.06 5.90 -3.40
N ALA A 134 -1.37 4.81 -3.71
CA ALA A 134 -0.67 4.01 -2.71
C ALA A 134 0.56 3.34 -3.32
N ASP A 135 1.65 3.34 -2.55
CA ASP A 135 2.94 2.86 -2.99
C ASP A 135 3.75 2.24 -1.83
N ILE A 136 4.80 1.52 -2.23
CA ILE A 136 5.84 1.01 -1.35
C ILE A 136 7.16 1.44 -1.96
N HIS A 137 8.01 2.08 -1.16
CA HIS A 137 9.29 2.60 -1.63
C HIS A 137 10.38 2.40 -0.59
N ALA A 138 11.62 2.38 -1.09
CA ALA A 138 12.84 2.42 -0.32
C ALA A 138 13.50 3.79 -0.51
N GLY A 139 14.20 4.27 0.50
CA GLY A 139 15.09 5.41 0.30
C GLY A 139 15.65 5.97 1.59
N PRO A 140 16.80 6.66 1.52
CA PRO A 140 17.17 7.58 2.58
C PRO A 140 16.17 8.74 2.54
N VAL A 141 15.23 8.76 3.47
CA VAL A 141 14.34 9.90 3.68
C VAL A 141 14.99 10.81 4.70
N SER A 142 15.30 12.04 4.33
CA SER A 142 15.59 13.08 5.31
C SER A 142 14.28 13.43 5.99
N VAL A 143 14.09 12.97 7.23
CA VAL A 143 13.00 13.45 8.09
C VAL A 143 13.38 14.88 8.50
N PRO A 144 12.66 15.93 8.09
CA PRO A 144 12.94 17.28 8.56
C PRO A 144 12.62 17.45 10.06
#